data_AF-A0A3P8S5K9-F1
#
_entry.id   AF-A0A3P8S5K9-F1
#
_cell.length_a   1.000
_cell.length_b   1.000
_cell.length_c   1.000
_cell.angle_alpha   90.00
_cell.angle_beta   90.00
_cell.angle_gamma   90.00
#
_symmetry.space_group_name_H-M   'P 1'
#
loop_
_entity.id
_entity.type
_entity.pdbx_description
1 polymer ?
#
loop_
_entity_poly.entity_id
_entity_poly.type
_entity_poly.pdbx_seq_one_letter_code
_entity_poly.pdbx_strand_id
1 'polypeptide(L)'
;MMQLPESPNQKNNLFNAMNRFIGAVNNMDQTVMVPSLLRDVPVDEDSEMSSLKSDVDEGDMYSYYQLLKSIRRDIEWGVRCAAADERRKENHLLVWGSHSQVKNTDS
;
A
#
# COMPACT_ATOMS: atom_id res chain seq x y z
N MET A 1 22.13 27.02 12.71
CA MET A 1 21.75 26.05 11.65
C MET A 1 22.19 24.68 12.12
N MET A 2 21.26 23.81 12.52
CA MET A 2 21.57 22.40 12.80
C MET A 2 21.15 21.63 11.56
N GLN A 3 22.11 21.34 10.68
CA GLN A 3 21.90 20.38 9.59
C GLN A 3 21.94 18.99 10.22
N LEU A 4 20.78 18.35 10.32
CA LEU A 4 20.67 16.96 10.75
C LEU A 4 21.32 16.10 9.66
N PRO A 5 22.22 15.15 9.99
CA PRO A 5 22.81 14.28 8.98
C PRO A 5 21.72 13.37 8.40
N GLU A 6 21.39 13.59 7.13
CA GLU A 6 20.57 12.69 6.30
C GLU A 6 21.22 11.30 6.33
N SER A 7 20.58 10.35 7.02
CA SER A 7 21.10 9.00 7.19
C SER A 7 20.85 8.16 5.93
N PRO A 8 21.86 7.47 5.36
CA PRO A 8 21.82 6.90 4.01
C PRO A 8 21.12 5.53 3.92
N ASN A 9 20.00 5.30 4.62
CA ASN A 9 19.33 3.99 4.55
C ASN A 9 17.84 3.96 4.95
N GLN A 10 16.98 4.81 4.37
CA GLN A 10 15.52 4.67 4.50
C GLN A 10 14.93 3.50 3.64
N LYS A 11 15.66 2.38 3.47
CA LYS A 11 15.20 1.21 2.70
C LYS A 11 14.14 0.37 3.46
N ASN A 12 13.80 0.76 4.67
CA ASN A 12 12.92 0.08 5.61
C ASN A 12 11.70 0.94 6.00
N ASN A 13 11.35 1.95 5.20
CA ASN A 13 10.10 2.69 5.42
C ASN A 13 8.87 1.86 5.00
N LEU A 14 7.71 2.22 5.56
CA LEU A 14 6.44 1.53 5.31
C LEU A 14 6.12 1.45 3.82
N PHE A 15 6.38 2.51 3.05
CA PHE A 15 6.14 2.54 1.61
C PHE A 15 6.95 1.47 0.86
N ASN A 16 8.22 1.26 1.21
CA ASN A 16 9.03 0.20 0.62
C ASN A 16 8.53 -1.19 1.03
N ALA A 17 8.09 -1.36 2.28
CA ALA A 17 7.47 -2.61 2.72
C ALA A 17 6.19 -2.92 1.93
N MET A 18 5.32 -1.91 1.72
CA MET A 18 4.11 -2.03 0.91
C MET A 18 4.44 -2.39 -0.55
N ASN A 19 5.43 -1.74 -1.16
CA ASN A 19 5.85 -2.06 -2.53
C ASN A 19 6.42 -3.48 -2.67
N ARG A 20 7.21 -3.93 -1.69
CA ARG A 20 7.70 -5.31 -1.63
C ARG A 20 6.56 -6.31 -1.46
N PHE A 21 5.57 -5.98 -0.63
CA PHE A 21 4.37 -6.79 -0.46
C PHE A 21 3.59 -6.93 -1.78
N ILE A 22 3.33 -5.82 -2.48
CA ILE A 22 2.68 -5.84 -3.80
C ILE A 22 3.45 -6.75 -4.77
N GLY A 23 4.78 -6.60 -4.82
CA GLY A 23 5.65 -7.43 -5.66
C GLY A 23 5.57 -8.92 -5.34
N ALA A 24 5.59 -9.28 -4.05
CA ALA A 24 5.48 -10.66 -3.60
C ALA A 24 4.11 -11.27 -3.93
N VAL A 25 3.01 -10.55 -3.66
CA VAL A 25 1.65 -11.02 -3.98
C VAL A 25 1.45 -11.12 -5.49
N ASN A 26 2.03 -10.22 -6.28
CA ASN A 26 2.01 -10.31 -7.75
C ASN A 26 2.78 -11.54 -8.26
N ASN A 27 3.95 -11.82 -7.70
CA ASN A 27 4.71 -13.02 -8.04
C ASN A 27 3.93 -14.29 -7.69
N MET A 28 3.33 -14.34 -6.50
CA MET A 28 2.44 -15.44 -6.08
C MET A 28 1.28 -15.62 -7.08
N ASP A 29 0.57 -14.55 -7.45
CA ASP A 29 -0.58 -14.58 -8.37
C ASP A 29 -0.21 -15.09 -9.76
N GLN A 30 1.03 -14.82 -10.22
CA GLN A 30 1.56 -15.33 -11.50
C GLN A 30 1.95 -16.80 -11.42
N THR A 31 2.40 -17.28 -10.25
CA THR A 31 2.83 -18.67 -10.06
C THR A 31 1.65 -19.61 -9.81
N VAL A 32 0.58 -19.13 -9.18
CA VAL A 32 -0.64 -19.93 -8.93
C VAL A 32 -1.48 -20.03 -10.22
N MET A 33 -1.28 -21.11 -10.97
CA MET A 33 -1.97 -21.32 -12.25
C MET A 33 -3.44 -21.76 -12.11
N VAL A 34 -3.76 -22.51 -11.04
CA VAL A 34 -5.11 -23.03 -10.80
C VAL A 34 -5.47 -22.79 -9.32
N PRO A 35 -6.03 -21.61 -8.98
CA PRO A 35 -6.30 -21.25 -7.59
C PRO A 35 -7.24 -22.20 -6.86
N SER A 36 -8.12 -22.92 -7.59
CA SER A 36 -9.03 -23.90 -6.98
C SER A 36 -8.31 -25.10 -6.37
N LEU A 37 -7.07 -25.38 -6.77
CA LEU A 37 -6.25 -26.45 -6.15
C LEU A 37 -5.77 -26.09 -4.75
N LEU A 38 -5.91 -24.83 -4.33
CA LEU A 38 -5.58 -24.40 -2.98
C LEU A 38 -6.76 -24.60 -2.02
N ARG A 39 -7.93 -25.01 -2.52
CA ARG A 39 -9.08 -25.30 -1.65
C ARG A 39 -8.83 -26.57 -0.87
N ASP A 40 -9.29 -26.58 0.37
CA ASP A 40 -9.17 -27.74 1.27
C ASP A 40 -7.71 -28.18 1.55
N VAL A 41 -6.73 -27.31 1.26
CA VAL A 41 -5.31 -27.54 1.59
C VAL A 41 -5.06 -27.03 3.01
N PRO A 42 -4.72 -27.91 3.96
CA PRO A 42 -4.38 -27.50 5.32
C PRO A 42 -3.07 -26.71 5.31
N VAL A 43 -3.02 -25.67 6.14
CA VAL A 43 -1.79 -24.89 6.34
C VAL A 43 -1.17 -25.38 7.64
N ASP A 44 -0.11 -26.18 7.54
CA ASP A 44 0.56 -26.74 8.72
C ASP A 44 0.95 -25.63 9.70
N GLU A 45 0.55 -25.80 10.96
CA GLU A 45 0.61 -24.76 12.01
C GLU A 45 2.01 -24.53 12.59
N ASP A 46 3.05 -25.11 12.00
CA ASP A 46 4.43 -25.06 12.49
C ASP A 46 5.08 -23.66 12.34
N SER A 47 4.34 -22.70 11.78
CA SER A 47 4.80 -21.32 11.62
C SER A 47 4.44 -20.49 12.86
N GLU A 48 5.43 -19.74 13.37
CA GLU A 48 5.39 -18.69 14.41
C GLU A 48 4.33 -17.57 14.18
N MET A 49 3.35 -17.79 13.31
CA MET A 49 2.20 -16.95 12.98
C MET A 49 0.95 -17.31 13.79
N SER A 50 1.00 -18.36 14.62
CA SER A 50 -0.08 -18.81 15.51
C SER A 50 -0.58 -17.72 16.49
N SER A 51 0.27 -16.73 16.81
CA SER A 51 -0.06 -15.66 17.76
C SER A 51 -1.09 -14.64 17.25
N LEU A 52 -1.50 -14.72 15.98
CA LEU A 52 -2.52 -13.83 15.40
C LEU A 52 -3.87 -14.54 15.16
N LYS A 53 -3.99 -15.84 15.43
CA LYS A 53 -5.23 -16.59 15.19
C LYS A 53 -6.19 -16.44 16.38
N SER A 54 -7.24 -15.62 16.20
CA SER A 54 -8.49 -15.82 16.93
C SER A 54 -9.19 -17.07 16.40
N ASP A 55 -9.82 -17.85 17.28
CA ASP A 55 -10.58 -19.12 17.14
C ASP A 55 -11.61 -19.26 15.98
N VAL A 56 -11.61 -18.37 15.00
CA VAL A 56 -12.56 -18.29 13.92
C VAL A 56 -11.85 -18.59 12.61
N ASP A 57 -12.07 -19.82 12.16
CA ASP A 57 -11.84 -20.32 10.81
C ASP A 57 -10.36 -20.55 10.46
N GLU A 58 -9.96 -21.81 10.60
CA GLU A 58 -8.78 -22.37 9.96
C GLU A 58 -9.01 -22.35 8.45
N GLY A 59 -8.92 -21.15 7.85
CA GLY A 59 -9.12 -20.97 6.43
C GLY A 59 -8.16 -21.84 5.64
N ASP A 60 -8.64 -22.42 4.54
CA ASP A 60 -7.78 -23.16 3.63
C ASP A 60 -6.74 -22.24 2.95
N MET A 61 -5.74 -22.83 2.31
CA MET A 61 -4.72 -22.09 1.56
C MET A 61 -5.33 -21.11 0.54
N TYR A 62 -6.49 -21.44 -0.03
CA TYR A 62 -7.24 -20.56 -0.95
C TYR A 62 -7.75 -19.29 -0.25
N SER A 63 -8.25 -19.40 0.98
CA SER A 63 -8.74 -18.28 1.78
C SER A 63 -7.61 -17.29 2.09
N TYR A 64 -6.42 -17.77 2.46
CA TYR A 64 -5.24 -16.93 2.64
C TYR A 64 -4.76 -16.28 1.33
N TYR A 65 -4.76 -17.03 0.23
CA TYR A 65 -4.46 -16.48 -1.10
C TYR A 65 -5.40 -15.32 -1.47
N GLN A 66 -6.70 -15.47 -1.21
CA GLN A 66 -7.69 -14.43 -1.46
C GLN A 66 -7.50 -13.21 -0.53
N LEU A 67 -7.17 -13.44 0.74
CA LEU A 67 -6.87 -12.38 1.70
C LEU A 67 -5.69 -11.51 1.23
N LEU A 68 -4.56 -12.13 0.87
CA LEU A 68 -3.38 -11.44 0.37
C LEU A 68 -3.70 -10.60 -0.88
N LYS A 69 -4.49 -11.14 -1.80
CA LYS A 69 -4.96 -10.40 -2.99
C LYS A 69 -5.86 -9.23 -2.62
N SER A 70 -6.71 -9.36 -1.62
CA SER A 70 -7.56 -8.26 -1.14
C SER A 70 -6.72 -7.13 -0.57
N ILE A 71 -5.80 -7.44 0.35
CA ILE A 71 -4.90 -6.45 0.95
C ILE A 71 -4.08 -5.73 -0.14
N ARG A 72 -3.57 -6.46 -1.14
CA ARG A 72 -2.87 -5.85 -2.28
C ARG A 72 -3.75 -4.82 -2.99
N ARG A 73 -5.00 -5.16 -3.30
CA ARG A 73 -5.94 -4.25 -3.98
C ARG A 73 -6.20 -3.00 -3.15
N ASP A 74 -6.39 -3.15 -1.85
CA ASP A 74 -6.65 -2.02 -0.94
C ASP A 74 -5.45 -1.08 -0.87
N ILE A 75 -4.23 -1.62 -0.81
CA ILE A 75 -2.99 -0.86 -0.86
C ILE A 75 -2.84 -0.14 -2.21
N GLU A 76 -3.00 -0.85 -3.33
CA GLU A 76 -2.87 -0.27 -4.67
C GLU A 76 -3.88 0.87 -4.90
N TRP A 77 -5.11 0.71 -4.40
CA TRP A 77 -6.13 1.74 -4.49
C TRP A 77 -5.85 2.92 -3.56
N GLY A 78 -5.44 2.66 -2.31
CA GLY A 78 -5.04 3.70 -1.36
C GLY A 78 -3.90 4.57 -1.87
N VAL A 79 -2.90 3.96 -2.51
CA VAL A 79 -1.78 4.67 -3.16
C VAL A 79 -2.26 5.57 -4.31
N ARG A 80 -3.20 5.10 -5.14
CA ARG A 80 -3.78 5.90 -6.23
C ARG A 80 -4.62 7.07 -5.72
N CYS A 81 -5.39 6.86 -4.66
CA CYS A 81 -6.19 7.90 -4.02
C CYS A 81 -5.31 8.99 -3.39
N ALA A 82 -4.21 8.62 -2.73
CA ALA A 82 -3.25 9.57 -2.17
C ALA A 82 -2.60 10.43 -3.27
N ALA A 83 -2.16 9.82 -4.37
CA ALA A 83 -1.57 10.54 -5.51
C ALA A 83 -2.58 11.50 -6.18
N ALA A 84 -3.86 11.13 -6.24
CA ALA A 84 -4.91 11.99 -6.77
C ALA A 84 -5.23 13.18 -5.85
N ASP A 85 -5.11 13.02 -4.53
CA ASP A 85 -5.32 14.09 -3.56
C ASP A 85 -4.16 15.11 -3.57
N GLU A 86 -2.93 14.65 -3.81
CA GLU A 86 -1.75 15.52 -3.95
C GLU A 86 -1.87 16.47 -5.16
N ARG A 87 -2.34 15.96 -6.31
CA ARG A 87 -2.63 16.80 -7.49
C ARG A 87 -3.75 17.82 -7.28
N ARG A 88 -4.72 17.54 -6.39
CA ARG A 88 -5.78 18.51 -6.07
C ARG A 88 -5.24 19.65 -5.21
N LYS A 89 -4.29 19.38 -4.32
CA LYS A 89 -3.62 20.41 -3.51
C LYS A 89 -2.74 21.33 -4.38
N GLU A 90 -2.02 20.77 -5.36
CA GLU A 90 -1.24 21.55 -6.32
C GLU A 90 -2.13 22.46 -7.20
N ASN A 91 -3.23 21.93 -7.73
CA ASN A 91 -4.16 22.72 -8.53
C ASN A 91 -4.88 23.82 -7.74
N HIS A 92 -5.24 23.59 -6.47
CA HIS A 92 -5.82 24.63 -5.60
C HIS A 92 -4.81 25.76 -5.34
N LEU A 93 -3.54 25.43 -5.10
CA LEU A 93 -2.49 26.42 -4.86
C LEU A 93 -2.25 27.31 -6.10
N LEU A 94 -2.28 26.74 -7.31
CA LEU A 94 -2.18 27.50 -8.55
C LEU A 94 -3.37 28.46 -8.74
N VAL A 95 -4.59 28.00 -8.44
CA VAL A 95 -5.82 28.82 -8.58
C VAL A 95 -5.85 30.01 -7.61
N TRP A 96 -5.41 29.82 -6.35
CA TRP A 96 -5.33 30.94 -5.39
C TRP A 96 -4.11 31.84 -5.62
N GLY A 97 -3.00 31.31 -6.14
CA GLY A 97 -1.82 32.10 -6.51
C GLY A 97 -2.10 33.09 -7.64
N SER A 98 -2.98 32.76 -8.59
CA SER A 98 -3.35 33.63 -9.71
C SER A 98 -4.24 34.82 -9.32
N HIS A 99 -4.95 34.76 -8.19
CA HIS A 99 -5.86 35.83 -7.77
C HIS A 99 -5.17 36.97 -6.99
N SER A 100 -3.88 36.81 -6.62
CA SER A 100 -3.16 37.76 -5.77
C SER A 100 -2.30 38.80 -6.51
N GLN A 101 -2.32 38.83 -7.85
CA GLN A 101 -1.49 39.72 -8.69
C GLN A 101 -2.29 40.78 -9.49
N VAL A 102 -3.45 41.24 -9.01
CA VAL A 102 -4.20 42.32 -9.68
C VAL A 102 -4.77 43.33 -8.69
N LYS A 103 -3.98 43.85 -7.73
CA LYS A 103 -4.34 45.04 -6.95
C LYS A 103 -3.08 45.73 -6.43
N ASN A 104 -2.40 46.52 -7.28
CA ASN A 104 -1.43 47.54 -6.84
C ASN A 104 -1.08 48.47 -8.03
N THR A 105 -2.09 49.13 -8.60
CA THR A 105 -1.92 50.34 -9.42
C THR A 105 -3.22 51.13 -9.34
N ASP A 106 -3.40 52.00 -8.34
CA ASP A 106 -3.84 53.39 -8.57
C ASP A 106 -3.99 54.18 -7.27
N SER A 107 -3.75 55.48 -7.39
CA SER A 107 -3.88 56.60 -6.45
C SER A 107 -2.78 56.83 -5.41
#